data_AF-A0A496YDF9-F1
#
_entry.id   AF-A0A496YDF9-F1
#
_cell.length_a   1.000
_cell.length_b   1.000
_cell.length_c   1.000
_cell.angle_alpha   90.00
_cell.angle_beta   90.00
_cell.angle_gamma   90.00
#
_symmetry.space_group_name_H-M   'P 1'
#
loop_
_entity.id
_entity.type
_entity.pdbx_description
1 polymer ?
#
loop_
_entity_poly.entity_id
_entity_poly.type
_entity_poly.pdbx_seq_one_letter_code
_entity_poly.pdbx_strand_id
1 'polypeptide(L)' 'SENILGGTRYLASLLQRFHHNTALAVAAFNAGPGRVEKSGCVPAIRETRQFVGRVLFYYELFQRRSDERND' A
#
# COMPACT_ATOMS: atom_id res chain seq x y z
N SER A 1 17.91 -6.79 10.37
CA SER A 1 16.49 -6.76 9.94
C SER A 1 16.25 -5.68 8.87
N GLU A 2 17.14 -5.54 7.89
CA GLU A 2 17.13 -4.38 6.97
C GLU A 2 15.97 -4.40 5.95
N ASN A 3 15.44 -5.59 5.63
CA ASN A 3 14.38 -5.76 4.63
C ASN A 3 13.05 -5.08 5.05
N ILE A 4 12.67 -5.18 6.33
CA ILE A 4 11.44 -4.54 6.84
C ILE A 4 11.60 -3.02 6.83
N LEU A 5 12.72 -2.50 7.34
CA LEU A 5 12.96 -1.05 7.42
C LEU A 5 13.13 -0.41 6.03
N GLY A 6 13.79 -1.09 5.10
CA GLY A 6 13.88 -0.66 3.71
C GLY A 6 12.52 -0.63 3.04
N GLY A 7 11.73 -1.70 3.22
CA GLY A 7 10.36 -1.79 2.71
C GLY A 7 9.44 -0.69 3.25
N THR A 8 9.48 -0.40 4.56
CA THR A 8 8.64 0.65 5.16
C THR A 8 9.04 2.04 4.70
N ARG A 9 10.33 2.34 4.59
CA ARG A 9 10.81 3.62 4.04
C ARG A 9 10.38 3.81 2.59
N TYR A 10 10.48 2.75 1.78
CA TYR A 10 10.04 2.81 0.39
C TYR A 10 8.52 2.99 0.27
N LEU A 11 7.73 2.27 1.08
CA LEU A 11 6.28 2.48 1.10
C LEU A 11 5.92 3.90 1.56
N ALA A 12 6.63 4.46 2.54
CA ALA A 12 6.42 5.83 2.99
C ALA A 12 6.66 6.87 1.88
N SER A 13 7.71 6.69 1.06
CA SER A 13 7.96 7.59 -0.07
C SER A 13 6.89 7.45 -1.17
N LEU A 14 6.36 6.23 -1.38
CA LEU A 14 5.22 6.02 -2.28
C LEU A 14 3.94 6.67 -1.76
N LEU A 15 3.67 6.63 -0.44
CA LEU A 15 2.53 7.33 0.13
C LEU A 15 2.60 8.84 -0.14
N GLN A 16 3.77 9.46 0.03
CA GLN A 16 3.96 10.88 -0.32
C GLN A 16 3.75 11.13 -1.83
N ARG A 17 4.35 10.28 -2.67
CA ARG A 17 4.25 10.38 -4.14
C ARG A 17 2.83 10.28 -4.67
N PHE A 18 1.99 9.47 -4.04
CA PHE A 18 0.58 9.27 -4.42
C PHE A 18 -0.40 10.03 -3.51
N HIS A 19 0.03 11.15 -2.91
CA HIS A 19 -0.82 12.04 -2.12
C HIS A 19 -1.62 11.33 -1.01
N HIS A 20 -0.96 10.41 -0.30
CA HIS A 20 -1.53 9.57 0.74
C HIS A 20 -2.69 8.67 0.28
N ASN A 21 -2.84 8.42 -1.03
CA ASN A 21 -3.72 7.38 -1.53
C ASN A 21 -3.08 6.01 -1.30
N THR A 22 -3.47 5.36 -0.18
CA THR A 22 -2.93 4.07 0.25
C THR A 22 -3.08 2.98 -0.83
N ALA A 23 -4.19 2.96 -1.57
CA ALA A 23 -4.40 1.96 -2.61
C ALA A 23 -3.40 2.11 -3.78
N LEU A 24 -3.14 3.34 -4.22
CA LEU A 24 -2.16 3.62 -5.28
C LEU A 24 -0.73 3.39 -4.81
N ALA A 25 -0.39 3.78 -3.58
CA ALA A 25 0.93 3.54 -3.00
C ALA A 25 1.25 2.05 -2.87
N VAL A 26 0.30 1.24 -2.39
CA VAL A 26 0.44 -0.21 -2.29
C VAL A 26 0.50 -0.87 -3.67
N ALA A 27 -0.30 -0.38 -4.65
CA ALA A 27 -0.21 -0.85 -6.03
C ALA A 27 1.16 -0.55 -6.63
N ALA A 28 1.72 0.65 -6.37
CA ALA A 28 3.03 1.07 -6.86
C ALA A 28 4.18 0.28 -6.22
N PHE A 29 4.01 -0.13 -4.96
CA PHE A 29 4.97 -1.01 -4.28
C PHE A 29 5.08 -2.37 -4.96
N ASN A 30 3.96 -2.94 -5.42
CA ASN A 30 3.93 -4.25 -6.09
C ASN A 30 4.22 -4.18 -7.60
N ALA A 31 3.61 -3.23 -8.32
CA ALA A 31 3.65 -3.18 -9.79
C ALA A 31 4.62 -2.14 -10.36
N GLY A 32 5.28 -1.37 -9.50
CA GLY A 32 6.17 -0.27 -9.84
C GLY A 32 5.44 1.08 -10.00
N PRO A 33 6.00 2.19 -9.48
CA PRO A 33 5.34 3.50 -9.47
C PRO A 33 5.06 4.04 -10.87
N GLY A 34 6.00 3.87 -11.81
CA GLY A 34 5.82 4.37 -13.18
C GLY A 34 4.65 3.72 -13.93
N ARG A 35 4.23 2.50 -13.55
CA ARG A 35 3.03 1.87 -14.13
C ARG A 35 1.76 2.50 -13.56
N VAL A 36 1.72 2.71 -12.26
CA VAL A 36 0.56 3.27 -11.54
C VAL A 36 0.35 4.74 -11.88
N GLU A 37 1.42 5.51 -12.05
CA GLU A 37 1.35 6.91 -12.51
C GLU A 37 0.76 7.00 -13.90
N LYS A 38 1.22 6.16 -14.83
CA LYS A 38 0.69 6.14 -16.21
C LYS A 38 -0.78 5.76 -16.26
N SER A 39 -1.23 4.84 -15.41
CA SER A 39 -2.63 4.42 -15.38
C SER A 39 -3.53 5.35 -14.56
N GLY A 40 -2.99 6.09 -13.60
CA GLY A 40 -3.76 6.89 -12.63
C GLY A 40 -4.66 6.04 -11.69
N CYS A 41 -4.57 4.72 -11.78
CA CYS A 41 -5.40 3.77 -11.06
C CYS A 41 -4.62 2.48 -10.75
N VAL A 42 -5.18 1.61 -9.91
CA VAL A 42 -4.63 0.27 -9.68
C VAL A 42 -4.63 -0.51 -11.01
N PRO A 43 -3.45 -0.92 -11.53
CA PRO A 43 -3.35 -1.58 -12.83
C PRO A 43 -4.27 -2.81 -12.93
N ALA A 44 -4.73 -3.11 -14.14
CA ALA A 44 -5.52 -4.31 -14.44
C ALA A 44 -4.69 -5.61 -14.44
N ILE A 45 -3.80 -5.75 -13.46
CA ILE A 45 -3.00 -6.94 -13.20
C ILE A 45 -3.67 -7.70 -12.07
N ARG A 46 -4.06 -8.95 -12.34
CA ARG A 46 -4.78 -9.80 -11.36
C ARG A 46 -4.03 -9.89 -10.03
N GLU A 47 -2.73 -10.15 -10.08
CA GLU A 47 -1.88 -10.23 -8.90
C GLU A 47 -1.87 -8.91 -8.11
N THR A 48 -1.66 -7.76 -8.77
CA THR A 48 -1.62 -6.46 -8.11
C THR A 48 -2.95 -6.13 -7.43
N ARG A 49 -4.09 -6.39 -8.07
CA ARG A 49 -5.41 -6.18 -7.47
C ARG A 49 -5.61 -7.05 -6.22
N GLN A 50 -5.20 -8.32 -6.27
CA GLN A 50 -5.26 -9.22 -5.13
C GLN A 50 -4.32 -8.81 -4.00
N PHE A 51 -3.12 -8.34 -4.34
CA PHE A 51 -2.15 -7.83 -3.37
C PHE A 51 -2.68 -6.60 -2.64
N VAL A 52 -3.16 -5.60 -3.38
CA VAL A 52 -3.78 -4.39 -2.83
C VAL A 52 -4.95 -4.74 -1.91
N GLY A 53 -5.86 -5.60 -2.38
CA GLY A 53 -7.01 -6.03 -1.57
C GLY A 53 -6.61 -6.67 -0.23
N ARG A 54 -5.61 -7.57 -0.23
CA ARG A 54 -5.11 -8.19 1.00
C ARG A 54 -4.49 -7.18 1.96
N VAL A 55 -3.66 -6.27 1.46
CA VAL A 55 -2.99 -5.27 2.31
C VAL A 55 -4.01 -4.32 2.95
N LEU A 56 -4.98 -3.83 2.18
CA LEU A 56 -6.02 -2.94 2.71
C LEU A 56 -6.91 -3.64 3.73
N PHE A 57 -7.28 -4.91 3.50
CA PHE A 57 -8.02 -5.71 4.47
C PHE A 57 -7.29 -5.81 5.82
N TYR A 58 -6.00 -6.16 5.80
CA TYR A 58 -5.22 -6.26 7.04
C TYR A 58 -4.98 -4.88 7.68
N TYR A 59 -4.78 -3.84 6.88
CA TYR A 59 -4.60 -2.48 7.38
C TYR A 59 -5.83 -1.98 8.16
N GLU A 60 -7.04 -2.24 7.65
CA GLU A 60 -8.28 -1.91 8.36
C GLU A 60 -8.45 -2.75 9.63
N LEU A 61 -8.21 -4.07 9.54
CA LEU A 61 -8.32 -4.97 10.69
C LEU A 61 -7.34 -4.61 11.83
N PHE A 62 -6.14 -4.14 11.50
CA PHE A 62 -5.16 -3.72 12.51
C PHE A 62 -5.46 -2.35 13.10
N GLN A 63 -6.05 -1.42 12.33
CA GLN A 63 -6.53 -0.14 12.87
C GLN A 63 -7.64 -0.37 13.89
N ARG A 64 -8.68 -1.14 13.52
CA ARG A 64 -9.79 -1.46 14.43
C ARG A 64 -9.32 -2.08 15.75
N ARG A 65 -8.38 -3.04 15.68
CA ARG A 65 -7.77 -3.64 16.88
C ARG A 65 -6.92 -2.68 17.70
N SER A 66 -6.38 -1.64 17.09
CA SER A 66 -5.62 -0.61 17.80
C SER A 66 -6.57 0.34 18.53
N ASP A 67 -7.69 0.68 17.90
CA ASP A 67 -8.74 1.50 18.49
C ASP A 67 -9.39 0.80 19.70
N GLU A 68 -9.76 -0.48 19.55
CA GLU A 68 -10.33 -1.33 20.62
C GLU A 68 -9.39 -1.53 21.84
N ARG A 69 -8.08 -1.28 21.68
CA ARG A 69 -7.09 -1.39 22.78
C ARG A 69 -6.82 -0.08 23.48
N ASN A 70 -7.29 1.04 22.92
CA ASN A 70 -7.09 2.38 23.47
C ASN A 70 -8.35 2.92 24.20
N ASP A 71 -9.44 2.14 24.23
CA ASP A 71 -10.62 2.32 25.09
C ASP A 71 -10.46 1.56 26.42
#